data_AF-A0A3D4YLV5-F1
#
_entry.id   AF-A0A3D4YLV5-F1
#
_cell.length_a   1.000
_cell.length_b   1.000
_cell.length_c   1.000
_cell.angle_alpha   90.00
_cell.angle_beta   90.00
_cell.angle_gamma   90.00
#
_symmetry.space_group_name_H-M   'P 1'
#
loop_
_entity.id
_entity.type
_entity.pdbx_description
1 polymer ?
#
loop_
_entity_poly.entity_id
_entity_poly.type
_entity_poly.pdbx_seq_one_letter_code
_entity_poly.pdbx_strand_id
1 'polypeptide(L)'
;MSADDKECKQCGWDLSKNAPPSTDPGDNKARLGVAAGLIVAYGVMSFLIQGTPAEARAEPARATQYAAAPEPRTEPVSEPAMAIGTLPQSVSSAPAASTASSALITIKVADTKGASIQSRDALQYKFEVPETDQKCRLVGSTRGIGGFGRNIEVFLLTDDDYVFWHANPAAIAPSQWETFRGSETTLDYALPGPGTYHFVVSNQMSPTPQTVAVKAQVKCVR
;
A
#
# COMPACT_ATOMS: atom_id res chain seq x y z
N MET A 1 35.06 -16.64 -33.85
CA MET A 1 35.38 -16.32 -32.44
C MET A 1 34.39 -15.27 -31.98
N SER A 2 33.42 -15.66 -31.15
CA SER A 2 32.59 -14.74 -30.38
C SER A 2 32.30 -15.45 -29.05
N ALA A 3 32.82 -14.86 -27.99
CA ALA A 3 32.72 -15.32 -26.62
C ALA A 3 31.51 -14.67 -25.96
N ASP A 4 30.72 -15.44 -25.22
CA ASP A 4 30.35 -15.16 -23.82
C ASP A 4 29.38 -16.24 -23.31
N ASP A 5 29.82 -17.49 -23.35
CA ASP A 5 29.26 -18.56 -22.51
C ASP A 5 29.89 -18.43 -21.12
N LYS A 6 29.32 -17.57 -20.28
CA LYS A 6 29.51 -17.65 -18.83
C LYS A 6 28.27 -18.25 -18.22
N GLU A 7 28.27 -19.59 -18.15
CA GLU A 7 27.40 -20.35 -17.24
C GLU A 7 27.45 -19.70 -15.85
N CYS A 8 26.34 -19.14 -15.39
CA CYS A 8 26.19 -18.77 -13.99
C CYS A 8 25.96 -20.07 -13.18
N LYS A 9 27.03 -20.84 -12.98
CA LYS A 9 27.03 -22.13 -12.26
C LYS A 9 26.60 -22.04 -10.78
N GLN A 10 26.26 -20.85 -10.30
CA GLN A 10 25.98 -20.60 -8.88
C GLN A 10 24.52 -20.23 -8.58
N CYS A 11 23.64 -20.10 -9.59
CA CYS A 11 22.25 -19.66 -9.36
C CYS A 11 21.17 -20.70 -9.72
N GLY A 12 21.53 -21.85 -10.31
CA GLY A 12 20.55 -22.89 -10.70
C GLY A 12 19.41 -22.39 -11.61
N TRP A 13 19.56 -21.20 -12.18
CA TRP A 13 18.51 -20.47 -12.87
C TRP A 13 18.44 -20.97 -14.31
N ASP A 14 17.33 -21.62 -14.67
CA ASP A 14 17.11 -22.11 -16.01
C ASP A 14 16.61 -20.94 -16.90
N LEU A 15 17.52 -20.40 -17.71
CA LEU A 15 17.23 -19.32 -18.66
C LEU A 15 16.20 -19.71 -19.73
N SER A 16 16.00 -21.00 -19.99
CA SER A 16 14.95 -21.45 -20.93
C SER A 16 13.54 -21.31 -20.36
N LYS A 17 13.41 -21.14 -19.04
CA LYS A 17 12.14 -21.07 -18.31
C LYS A 17 11.95 -19.76 -17.53
N ASN A 18 13.00 -18.93 -17.42
CA ASN A 18 13.00 -17.65 -16.70
C ASN A 18 12.41 -17.77 -15.27
N ALA A 19 12.72 -18.86 -14.57
CA ALA A 19 12.18 -19.17 -13.25
C ALA A 19 13.19 -19.96 -12.40
N PRO A 20 13.11 -19.89 -11.06
CA PRO A 20 13.94 -20.72 -10.19
C PRO A 20 13.59 -22.21 -10.33
N PRO A 21 14.57 -23.11 -10.11
CA PRO A 21 14.36 -24.55 -10.21
C PRO A 21 13.44 -25.03 -9.08
N SER A 22 12.34 -25.70 -9.44
CA SER A 22 11.40 -26.31 -8.50
C SER A 22 11.37 -27.82 -8.72
N THR A 23 11.44 -28.59 -7.63
CA THR A 23 11.28 -30.05 -7.62
C THR A 23 9.87 -30.47 -7.20
N ASP A 24 8.94 -29.52 -7.04
CA ASP A 24 7.56 -29.80 -6.64
C ASP A 24 6.75 -30.39 -7.82
N PRO A 25 6.26 -31.63 -7.74
CA PRO A 25 5.43 -32.23 -8.79
C PRO A 25 4.11 -31.49 -9.03
N GLY A 26 3.62 -30.68 -8.08
CA GLY A 26 2.45 -29.82 -8.25
C GLY A 26 2.66 -28.65 -9.22
N ASP A 27 3.85 -28.06 -9.20
CA ASP A 27 4.23 -26.90 -10.04
C ASP A 27 4.34 -27.31 -11.52
N ASN A 28 4.81 -28.54 -11.80
CA ASN A 28 4.89 -29.07 -13.16
C ASN A 28 3.51 -29.24 -13.84
N LYS A 29 2.43 -29.48 -13.07
CA LYS A 29 1.07 -29.60 -13.63
C LYS A 29 0.43 -28.24 -13.93
N ALA A 30 0.71 -27.22 -13.11
CA ALA A 30 0.26 -25.85 -13.38
C ALA A 30 0.88 -25.28 -14.67
N ARG A 31 2.15 -25.62 -14.94
CA ARG A 31 2.89 -25.16 -16.13
C ARG A 31 2.38 -25.75 -17.46
N LEU A 32 1.82 -26.97 -17.45
CA LEU A 32 1.19 -27.59 -18.63
C LEU A 32 -0.16 -26.95 -18.99
N GLY A 33 -0.93 -26.49 -18.00
CA GLY A 33 -2.22 -25.84 -18.23
C GLY A 33 -2.12 -24.46 -18.87
N VAL A 34 -1.06 -23.70 -18.57
CA VAL A 34 -0.84 -22.34 -19.10
C VAL A 34 -0.44 -22.34 -20.58
N ALA A 35 0.31 -23.35 -21.03
CA ALA A 35 0.73 -23.45 -22.43
C ALA A 35 -0.44 -23.69 -23.40
N ALA A 36 -1.49 -24.42 -22.97
CA ALA A 36 -2.65 -24.68 -23.80
C ALA A 36 -3.60 -23.46 -23.93
N GLY A 37 -3.67 -22.59 -22.92
CA GLY A 37 -4.52 -21.40 -22.93
C GLY A 37 -4.03 -20.27 -23.83
N LEU A 38 -2.70 -20.13 -23.98
CA LEU A 38 -2.10 -19.06 -24.79
C LEU A 38 -2.28 -19.24 -26.31
N ILE A 39 -2.39 -20.48 -26.79
CA ILE A 39 -2.58 -20.76 -28.23
C ILE A 39 -4.00 -20.36 -28.69
N VAL A 40 -5.00 -20.48 -27.82
CA VAL A 40 -6.39 -20.08 -28.14
C VAL A 40 -6.54 -18.56 -28.18
N ALA A 41 -5.84 -17.83 -27.31
CA ALA A 41 -5.91 -16.37 -27.26
C ALA A 41 -5.28 -15.68 -28.49
N TYR A 42 -4.19 -16.24 -29.05
CA TYR A 42 -3.57 -15.70 -30.26
C TYR A 42 -4.37 -16.00 -31.54
N GLY A 43 -5.16 -17.09 -31.58
CA GLY A 43 -5.98 -17.44 -32.74
C GLY A 43 -7.16 -16.47 -33.00
N VAL A 44 -7.72 -15.88 -31.95
CA VAL A 44 -8.90 -15.00 -32.07
C VAL A 44 -8.51 -13.56 -32.43
N MET A 45 -7.28 -13.12 -32.16
CA MET A 45 -6.79 -11.80 -32.58
C MET A 45 -6.39 -11.70 -34.06
N SER A 46 -6.17 -12.81 -34.77
CA SER A 46 -5.77 -12.78 -36.19
C SER A 46 -6.93 -12.70 -37.19
N PHE A 47 -8.19 -12.81 -36.75
CA PHE A 47 -9.36 -12.75 -37.66
C PHE A 47 -10.13 -11.41 -37.66
N LEU A 48 -9.69 -10.41 -36.88
CA LEU A 48 -10.35 -9.09 -36.82
C LEU A 48 -9.53 -7.92 -37.41
N ILE A 49 -8.38 -8.20 -38.05
CA ILE A 49 -7.53 -7.20 -38.71
C ILE A 49 -7.40 -7.54 -40.20
N GLN A 50 -8.52 -7.61 -40.93
CA GLN A 50 -8.53 -7.64 -42.41
C GLN A 50 -9.54 -6.65 -42.98
N GLY A 51 -9.44 -5.40 -42.56
CA GLY A 51 -10.22 -4.30 -43.11
C GLY A 51 -9.36 -3.06 -43.36
N THR A 52 -9.07 -2.79 -44.63
CA THR A 52 -8.54 -1.56 -45.26
C THR A 52 -7.01 -1.30 -45.22
N PRO A 53 -6.36 -1.20 -46.41
CA PRO A 53 -5.01 -0.64 -46.54
C PRO A 53 -5.12 0.88 -46.78
N ALA A 54 -4.44 1.67 -45.95
CA ALA A 54 -4.14 3.06 -46.26
C ALA A 54 -2.64 3.28 -46.07
N GLU A 55 -2.03 3.90 -47.08
CA GLU A 55 -0.60 4.03 -47.31
C GLU A 55 0.18 4.60 -46.13
N ALA A 56 1.26 3.90 -45.79
CA ALA A 56 2.33 4.40 -44.94
C ALA A 56 3.09 5.53 -45.66
N ARG A 57 2.88 6.78 -45.22
CA ARG A 57 3.80 7.88 -45.50
C ARG A 57 4.85 7.91 -44.40
N ALA A 58 6.08 7.55 -44.75
CA ALA A 58 7.24 7.67 -43.88
C ALA A 58 7.54 9.15 -43.58
N GLU A 59 7.52 9.51 -42.29
CA GLU A 59 7.96 10.82 -41.79
C GLU A 59 9.36 10.65 -41.17
N PRO A 60 10.33 11.53 -41.48
CA PRO A 60 11.72 11.33 -41.08
C PRO A 60 11.92 11.55 -39.57
N ALA A 61 12.75 10.68 -38.99
CA ALA A 61 13.22 10.74 -37.61
C ALA A 61 13.79 12.12 -37.26
N ARG A 62 13.11 12.84 -36.36
CA ARG A 62 13.65 14.04 -35.74
C ARG A 62 14.42 13.63 -34.49
N ALA A 63 15.73 13.86 -34.56
CA ALA A 63 16.68 13.60 -33.50
C ALA A 63 16.25 14.23 -32.16
N THR A 64 16.38 13.42 -31.11
CA THR A 64 16.25 13.76 -29.69
C THR A 64 17.21 14.90 -29.34
N GLN A 65 16.68 16.07 -29.01
CA GLN A 65 17.47 17.10 -28.32
C GLN A 65 17.30 16.90 -26.82
N TYR A 66 18.34 16.38 -26.18
CA TYR A 66 18.51 16.39 -24.74
C TYR A 66 18.55 17.85 -24.25
N ALA A 67 17.54 18.26 -23.48
CA ALA A 67 17.61 19.48 -22.67
C ALA A 67 18.42 19.18 -21.40
N ALA A 68 19.49 19.95 -21.18
CA ALA A 68 20.34 19.84 -20.01
C ALA A 68 19.60 20.24 -18.72
N ALA A 69 19.90 19.51 -17.64
CA ALA A 69 19.42 19.80 -16.29
C ALA A 69 20.00 21.12 -15.75
N PRO A 70 19.27 21.91 -14.96
CA PRO A 70 19.82 23.09 -14.29
C PRO A 70 20.79 22.68 -13.17
N GLU A 71 22.04 23.13 -13.30
CA GLU A 71 23.12 23.03 -12.31
C GLU A 71 22.82 23.86 -11.04
N PRO A 72 23.05 23.32 -9.83
CA PRO A 72 22.95 24.09 -8.59
C PRO A 72 24.15 25.04 -8.44
N ARG A 73 23.86 26.35 -8.39
CA ARG A 73 24.84 27.41 -8.17
C ARG A 73 25.25 27.45 -6.70
N THR A 74 26.51 27.14 -6.42
CA THR A 74 27.13 27.29 -5.09
C THR A 74 27.59 28.74 -4.93
N GLU A 75 27.01 29.49 -3.99
CA GLU A 75 27.58 30.77 -3.53
C GLU A 75 28.34 30.55 -2.21
N PRO A 76 29.60 31.01 -2.09
CA PRO A 76 30.34 30.98 -0.84
C PRO A 76 30.07 32.27 -0.06
N VAL A 77 29.56 32.15 1.17
CA VAL A 77 29.55 33.27 2.12
C VAL A 77 30.33 32.90 3.38
N SER A 78 31.29 33.78 3.63
CA SER A 78 32.40 33.72 4.56
C SER A 78 31.98 33.68 6.04
N GLU A 79 32.66 32.82 6.82
CA GLU A 79 32.77 32.93 8.27
C GLU A 79 33.45 34.26 8.68
N PRO A 80 33.29 34.65 9.95
CA PRO A 80 34.49 34.80 10.78
C PRO A 80 34.45 33.92 12.03
N ALA A 81 35.55 33.19 12.22
CA ALA A 81 35.91 32.52 13.46
C ALA A 81 36.26 33.53 14.57
N MET A 82 35.93 33.18 15.83
CA MET A 82 36.55 33.49 17.14
C MET A 82 35.45 33.35 18.22
N ALA A 83 35.59 32.73 19.38
CA ALA A 83 36.75 32.32 20.15
C ALA A 83 36.38 31.16 21.11
N ILE A 84 37.42 30.41 21.50
CA ILE A 84 37.43 29.37 22.53
C ILE A 84 37.24 30.00 23.91
N GLY A 85 36.33 29.47 24.73
CA GLY A 85 36.28 29.79 26.15
C GLY A 85 35.05 29.29 26.91
N THR A 86 35.27 28.27 27.76
CA THR A 86 34.56 28.00 29.03
C THR A 86 33.34 27.04 29.00
N LEU A 87 33.57 25.79 29.45
CA LEU A 87 32.57 24.87 30.05
C LEU A 87 31.89 25.56 31.25
N PRO A 88 30.58 25.40 31.50
CA PRO A 88 29.93 24.13 31.84
C PRO A 88 28.54 23.98 31.15
N GLN A 89 27.88 22.82 31.05
CA GLN A 89 27.28 22.04 32.12
C GLN A 89 26.84 20.71 31.51
N SER A 90 27.16 19.62 32.20
CA SER A 90 26.54 18.32 31.98
C SER A 90 25.05 18.42 32.34
N VAL A 91 24.18 18.60 31.35
CA VAL A 91 22.76 18.30 31.51
C VAL A 91 22.63 16.78 31.54
N SER A 92 22.49 16.26 32.75
CA SER A 92 22.05 14.89 32.99
C SER A 92 20.69 14.71 32.31
N SER A 93 20.64 14.00 31.19
CA SER A 93 19.41 13.47 30.63
C SER A 93 18.89 12.41 31.59
N ALA A 94 18.09 12.82 32.57
CA ALA A 94 17.24 11.87 33.28
C ALA A 94 16.31 11.25 32.23
N PRO A 95 16.26 9.92 32.07
CA PRO A 95 15.25 9.31 31.22
C PRO A 95 13.90 9.74 31.79
N ALA A 96 13.08 10.38 30.94
CA ALA A 96 11.69 10.62 31.27
C ALA A 96 11.08 9.24 31.56
N ALA A 97 10.86 8.95 32.85
CA ALA A 97 10.11 7.78 33.25
C ALA A 97 8.74 7.92 32.60
N SER A 98 8.51 7.11 31.56
CA SER A 98 7.19 6.97 30.96
C SER A 98 6.28 6.47 32.07
N THR A 99 5.54 7.39 32.68
CA THR A 99 4.50 7.07 33.66
C THR A 99 3.42 6.35 32.88
N ALA A 100 3.53 5.03 32.78
CA ALA A 100 2.50 4.17 32.24
C ALA A 100 1.20 4.49 33.00
N SER A 101 0.32 5.25 32.34
CA SER A 101 -0.94 5.68 32.92
C SER A 101 -1.74 4.43 33.25
N SER A 102 -2.01 4.23 34.54
CA SER A 102 -2.77 3.07 35.02
C SER A 102 -4.26 3.15 34.63
N ALA A 103 -4.71 4.24 34.01
CA ALA A 103 -6.07 4.35 33.49
C ALA A 103 -6.27 3.48 32.24
N LEU A 104 -7.44 2.86 32.12
CA LEU A 104 -7.83 2.16 30.90
C LEU A 104 -7.92 3.17 29.74
N ILE A 105 -7.22 2.88 28.64
CA ILE A 105 -7.15 3.79 27.49
C ILE A 105 -8.41 3.61 26.63
N THR A 106 -9.06 4.71 26.28
CA THR A 106 -10.15 4.75 25.30
C THR A 106 -9.94 5.90 24.33
N ILE A 107 -9.90 5.60 23.03
CA ILE A 107 -9.66 6.58 21.96
C ILE A 107 -10.85 6.58 21.02
N LYS A 108 -11.48 7.73 20.82
CA LYS A 108 -12.55 7.87 19.83
C LYS A 108 -11.91 7.99 18.44
N VAL A 109 -12.22 7.06 17.54
CA VAL A 109 -11.66 7.02 16.18
C VAL A 109 -12.64 7.64 15.18
N ALA A 110 -13.92 7.26 15.26
CA ALA A 110 -14.96 7.77 14.37
C ALA A 110 -16.35 7.77 15.04
N ASP A 111 -17.14 8.79 14.75
CA ASP A 111 -18.57 8.86 15.09
C ASP A 111 -19.30 9.66 14.00
N THR A 112 -19.53 8.98 12.87
CA THR A 112 -20.13 9.55 11.67
C THR A 112 -21.44 8.85 11.38
N LYS A 113 -22.55 9.62 11.34
CA LYS A 113 -23.89 9.05 11.13
C LYS A 113 -24.30 8.94 9.66
N GLY A 114 -23.57 9.60 8.77
CA GLY A 114 -23.85 9.64 7.34
C GLY A 114 -22.81 10.48 6.61
N ALA A 115 -21.74 9.84 6.13
CA ALA A 115 -20.77 10.43 5.23
C ALA A 115 -20.91 9.82 3.84
N SER A 116 -20.82 10.67 2.81
CA SER A 116 -20.77 10.23 1.42
C SER A 116 -19.33 9.98 1.01
N ILE A 117 -19.07 8.79 0.46
CA ILE A 117 -17.80 8.40 -0.14
C ILE A 117 -18.00 8.37 -1.65
N GLN A 118 -17.20 9.12 -2.38
CA GLN A 118 -17.31 9.16 -3.84
C GLN A 118 -16.93 7.82 -4.47
N SER A 119 -17.25 7.66 -5.74
CA SER A 119 -16.80 6.53 -6.54
C SER A 119 -15.26 6.47 -6.53
N ARG A 120 -14.70 5.29 -6.27
CA ARG A 120 -13.24 5.06 -6.23
C ARG A 120 -12.49 5.91 -5.19
N ASP A 121 -13.13 6.15 -4.05
CA ASP A 121 -12.61 6.97 -2.96
C ASP A 121 -12.74 6.26 -1.60
N ALA A 122 -12.20 6.86 -0.53
CA ALA A 122 -12.24 6.30 0.82
C ALA A 122 -12.25 7.37 1.93
N LEU A 123 -12.82 7.02 3.08
CA LEU A 123 -12.63 7.74 4.34
C LEU A 123 -11.49 7.11 5.12
N GLN A 124 -10.63 7.97 5.67
CA GLN A 124 -9.50 7.57 6.50
C GLN A 124 -9.62 8.20 7.89
N TYR A 125 -9.41 7.39 8.92
CA TYR A 125 -9.32 7.81 10.31
C TYR A 125 -7.96 7.37 10.87
N LYS A 126 -7.04 8.33 11.00
CA LYS A 126 -5.71 8.11 11.59
C LYS A 126 -5.81 8.22 13.12
N PHE A 127 -5.24 7.26 13.83
CA PHE A 127 -5.13 7.30 15.30
C PHE A 127 -3.83 6.66 15.77
N GLU A 128 -3.42 7.00 16.98
CA GLU A 128 -2.19 6.50 17.60
C GLU A 128 -2.52 5.71 18.87
N VAL A 129 -1.90 4.54 19.01
CA VAL A 129 -1.96 3.72 20.21
C VAL A 129 -0.67 3.97 21.00
N PRO A 130 -0.74 4.54 22.21
CA PRO A 130 0.45 4.80 23.00
C PRO A 130 1.07 3.50 23.51
N GLU A 131 2.35 3.55 23.89
CA GLU A 131 3.03 2.44 24.55
C GLU A 131 2.34 2.08 25.87
N THR A 132 1.84 0.85 25.98
CA THR A 132 1.07 0.37 27.12
C THR A 132 1.14 -1.14 27.22
N ASP A 133 1.09 -1.66 28.45
CA ASP A 133 0.97 -3.09 28.73
C ASP A 133 -0.46 -3.63 28.54
N GLN A 134 -1.42 -2.75 28.19
CA GLN A 134 -2.82 -3.10 27.98
C GLN A 134 -3.04 -3.69 26.58
N LYS A 135 -3.92 -4.69 26.48
CA LYS A 135 -4.39 -5.23 25.19
C LYS A 135 -5.44 -4.30 24.62
N CYS A 136 -5.11 -3.65 23.51
CA CYS A 136 -6.00 -2.73 22.82
C CYS A 136 -6.78 -3.42 21.69
N ARG A 137 -8.04 -3.01 21.51
CA ARG A 137 -8.89 -3.47 20.41
C ARG A 137 -9.64 -2.30 19.78
N LEU A 138 -9.77 -2.28 18.46
CA LEU A 138 -10.68 -1.39 17.76
C LEU A 138 -12.08 -2.03 17.75
N VAL A 139 -13.03 -1.37 18.41
CA VAL A 139 -14.40 -1.85 18.53
C VAL A 139 -15.39 -0.84 17.95
N GLY A 140 -16.50 -1.33 17.40
CA GLY A 140 -17.44 -0.44 16.73
C GLY A 140 -18.36 -1.11 15.72
N SER A 141 -18.86 -0.32 14.78
CA SER A 141 -19.64 -0.81 13.64
C SER A 141 -19.51 0.12 12.43
N THR A 142 -19.69 -0.46 11.26
CA THR A 142 -19.80 0.26 9.99
C THR A 142 -21.00 -0.24 9.23
N ARG A 143 -21.73 0.66 8.58
CA ARG A 143 -22.92 0.32 7.81
C ARG A 143 -23.03 1.22 6.59
N GLY A 144 -23.15 0.66 5.40
CA GLY A 144 -23.62 1.39 4.24
C GLY A 144 -25.10 1.73 4.45
N ILE A 145 -25.49 2.99 4.39
CA ILE A 145 -26.88 3.47 4.62
C ILE A 145 -27.52 4.09 3.37
N GLY A 146 -26.75 4.29 2.29
CA GLY A 146 -27.24 4.76 1.00
C GLY A 146 -26.27 4.44 -0.13
N GLY A 147 -26.74 4.50 -1.38
CA GLY A 147 -26.01 4.06 -2.58
C GLY A 147 -26.44 2.67 -3.08
N PHE A 148 -26.07 2.33 -4.31
CA PHE A 148 -26.45 1.05 -4.93
C PHE A 148 -25.67 -0.12 -4.30
N GLY A 149 -26.36 -1.17 -3.84
CA GLY A 149 -25.74 -2.33 -3.20
C GLY A 149 -25.24 -2.10 -1.77
N ARG A 150 -24.97 -0.85 -1.35
CA ARG A 150 -24.52 -0.47 0.00
C ARG A 150 -23.26 -1.19 0.48
N ASN A 151 -22.51 -1.77 -0.45
CA ASN A 151 -21.30 -2.52 -0.14
C ASN A 151 -20.18 -1.55 0.20
N ILE A 152 -19.53 -1.78 1.33
CA ILE A 152 -18.38 -1.04 1.80
C ILE A 152 -17.24 -2.01 2.06
N GLU A 153 -16.03 -1.52 1.90
CA GLU A 153 -14.81 -2.24 2.24
C GLU A 153 -14.20 -1.57 3.46
N VAL A 154 -13.79 -2.37 4.44
CA VAL A 154 -13.26 -1.86 5.71
C VAL A 154 -11.90 -2.48 5.94
N PHE A 155 -10.93 -1.63 6.27
CA PHE A 155 -9.54 -2.01 6.52
C PHE A 155 -9.05 -1.38 7.82
N LEU A 156 -8.25 -2.14 8.57
CA LEU A 156 -7.45 -1.64 9.67
C LEU A 156 -5.99 -1.88 9.33
N LEU A 157 -5.25 -0.79 9.11
CA LEU A 157 -3.89 -0.84 8.57
C LEU A 157 -2.92 -0.20 9.56
N THR A 158 -1.67 -0.69 9.57
CA THR A 158 -0.55 0.04 10.15
C THR A 158 -0.17 1.23 9.26
N ASP A 159 0.72 2.11 9.73
CA ASP A 159 1.20 3.24 8.91
C ASP A 159 1.87 2.76 7.61
N ASP A 160 2.70 1.72 7.68
CA ASP A 160 3.38 1.14 6.52
C ASP A 160 2.38 0.50 5.55
N ASP A 161 1.45 -0.32 6.06
CA ASP A 161 0.41 -0.96 5.25
C ASP A 161 -0.49 0.06 4.55
N TYR A 162 -0.77 1.18 5.21
CA TYR A 162 -1.57 2.26 4.65
C TYR A 162 -0.86 2.92 3.47
N VAL A 163 0.46 3.14 3.53
CA VAL A 163 1.21 3.71 2.40
C VAL A 163 1.13 2.79 1.18
N PHE A 164 1.29 1.48 1.37
CA PHE A 164 1.14 0.51 0.29
C PHE A 164 -0.28 0.47 -0.28
N TRP A 165 -1.28 0.42 0.61
CA TRP A 165 -2.68 0.42 0.21
C TRP A 165 -3.05 1.71 -0.54
N HIS A 166 -2.64 2.88 -0.05
CA HIS A 166 -2.97 4.17 -0.65
C HIS A 166 -2.36 4.35 -2.04
N ALA A 167 -1.16 3.81 -2.26
CA ALA A 167 -0.52 3.82 -3.58
C ALA A 167 -1.22 2.88 -4.58
N ASN A 168 -1.81 1.78 -4.12
CA ASN A 168 -2.55 0.85 -4.98
C ASN A 168 -3.77 0.23 -4.27
N PRO A 169 -4.88 0.97 -4.12
CA PRO A 169 -6.04 0.49 -3.34
C PRO A 169 -6.75 -0.72 -3.96
N ALA A 170 -6.53 -0.98 -5.26
CA ALA A 170 -7.09 -2.13 -5.96
C ALA A 170 -6.28 -3.43 -5.75
N ALA A 171 -4.99 -3.31 -5.41
CA ALA A 171 -4.13 -4.44 -5.07
C ALA A 171 -4.22 -4.74 -3.57
N ILE A 172 -5.41 -5.17 -3.14
CA ILE A 172 -5.62 -5.62 -1.76
C ILE A 172 -4.84 -6.93 -1.60
N ALA A 173 -3.67 -6.87 -0.95
CA ALA A 173 -2.92 -8.09 -0.66
C ALA A 173 -3.78 -8.96 0.29
N PRO A 174 -3.98 -10.26 -0.03
CA PRO A 174 -4.77 -11.17 0.81
C PRO A 174 -4.27 -11.32 2.25
N SER A 175 -3.04 -10.85 2.51
CA SER A 175 -2.38 -10.87 3.81
C SER A 175 -2.63 -9.62 4.66
N GLN A 176 -3.39 -8.62 4.17
CA GLN A 176 -3.71 -7.45 4.99
C GLN A 176 -4.77 -7.80 6.03
N TRP A 177 -4.36 -7.62 7.28
CA TRP A 177 -5.09 -7.89 8.51
C TRP A 177 -6.52 -7.29 8.46
N GLU A 178 -7.51 -8.11 8.83
CA GLU A 178 -8.91 -7.70 9.10
C GLU A 178 -9.60 -6.86 8.00
N THR A 179 -9.68 -7.43 6.79
CA THR A 179 -10.52 -6.89 5.72
C THR A 179 -11.96 -7.40 5.85
N PHE A 180 -12.94 -6.48 5.77
CA PHE A 180 -14.35 -6.83 5.60
C PHE A 180 -14.89 -6.23 4.30
N ARG A 181 -15.75 -6.99 3.60
CA ARG A 181 -16.52 -6.50 2.45
C ARG A 181 -17.98 -6.88 2.60
N GLY A 182 -18.87 -5.89 2.59
CA GLY A 182 -20.30 -6.12 2.72
C GLY A 182 -21.03 -4.85 3.12
N SER A 183 -22.33 -4.96 3.44
CA SER A 183 -23.15 -3.78 3.75
C SER A 183 -23.06 -3.31 5.20
N GLU A 184 -22.69 -4.19 6.11
CA GLU A 184 -22.67 -3.93 7.55
C GLU A 184 -21.70 -4.88 8.25
N THR A 185 -20.89 -4.36 9.17
CA THR A 185 -20.03 -5.19 10.03
C THR A 185 -19.89 -4.58 11.42
N THR A 186 -19.65 -5.45 12.39
CA THR A 186 -19.24 -5.10 13.75
C THR A 186 -17.72 -5.21 13.81
N LEU A 187 -17.06 -4.16 14.31
CA LEU A 187 -15.61 -4.13 14.46
C LEU A 187 -15.25 -4.74 15.82
N ASP A 188 -14.34 -5.70 15.82
CA ASP A 188 -13.77 -6.26 17.04
C ASP A 188 -12.35 -6.77 16.81
N TYR A 189 -11.46 -5.81 16.57
CA TYR A 189 -10.16 -6.01 15.95
C TYR A 189 -9.04 -5.85 16.97
N ALA A 190 -8.14 -6.84 17.07
CA ALA A 190 -7.05 -6.79 18.03
C ALA A 190 -5.89 -5.94 17.50
N LEU A 191 -5.41 -4.98 18.29
CA LEU A 191 -4.27 -4.13 17.94
C LEU A 191 -2.98 -4.78 18.47
N PRO A 192 -2.00 -5.12 17.61
CA PRO A 192 -0.84 -5.92 18.00
C PRO A 192 0.12 -5.19 18.95
N GLY A 193 0.11 -3.86 18.96
CA GLY A 193 0.99 -3.08 19.82
C GLY A 193 0.81 -1.57 19.66
N PRO A 194 1.69 -0.77 20.28
CA PRO A 194 1.72 0.67 20.08
C PRO A 194 2.10 1.04 18.65
N GLY A 195 1.65 2.21 18.20
CA GLY A 195 1.95 2.71 16.87
C GLY A 195 0.81 3.50 16.25
N THR A 196 1.05 3.96 15.03
CA THR A 196 0.07 4.65 14.20
C THR A 196 -0.73 3.65 13.39
N TYR A 197 -2.05 3.79 13.43
CA TYR A 197 -2.99 2.97 12.69
C TYR A 197 -3.91 3.84 11.84
N HIS A 198 -4.38 3.26 10.75
CA HIS A 198 -5.34 3.85 9.84
C HIS A 198 -6.54 2.94 9.72
N PHE A 199 -7.68 3.45 10.18
CA PHE A 199 -8.96 2.81 9.92
C PHE A 199 -9.57 3.40 8.65
N VAL A 200 -9.78 2.57 7.65
CA VAL A 200 -10.20 2.98 6.31
C VAL A 200 -11.55 2.36 5.98
N VAL A 201 -12.49 3.20 5.54
CA VAL A 201 -13.77 2.77 4.94
C VAL A 201 -13.75 3.18 3.48
N SER A 202 -13.68 2.19 2.59
CA SER A 202 -13.43 2.41 1.17
C SER A 202 -14.65 2.07 0.31
N ASN A 203 -14.75 2.83 -0.78
CA ASN A 203 -15.67 2.64 -1.89
C ASN A 203 -14.91 2.40 -3.20
N GLN A 204 -13.69 1.83 -3.12
CA GLN A 204 -12.78 1.73 -4.26
C GLN A 204 -13.39 0.90 -5.42
N MET A 205 -14.10 -0.17 -5.08
CA MET A 205 -14.63 -1.12 -6.05
C MET A 205 -15.98 -0.73 -6.64
N SER A 206 -16.64 0.30 -6.12
CA SER A 206 -17.97 0.72 -6.58
C SER A 206 -17.88 1.86 -7.60
N PRO A 207 -18.65 1.80 -8.70
CA PRO A 207 -18.71 2.89 -9.67
C PRO A 207 -19.58 4.07 -9.20
N THR A 208 -20.40 3.90 -8.16
CA THR A 208 -21.30 4.93 -7.63
C THR A 208 -20.90 5.35 -6.22
N PRO A 209 -21.21 6.60 -5.80
CA PRO A 209 -21.04 7.01 -4.42
C PRO A 209 -21.83 6.12 -3.44
N GLN A 210 -21.31 5.97 -2.23
CA GLN A 210 -21.97 5.28 -1.13
C GLN A 210 -22.09 6.21 0.08
N THR A 211 -23.18 6.11 0.83
CA THR A 211 -23.33 6.81 2.10
C THR A 211 -23.14 5.82 3.23
N VAL A 212 -22.30 6.14 4.22
CA VAL A 212 -21.93 5.24 5.30
C VAL A 212 -22.17 5.86 6.68
N ALA A 213 -22.50 5.02 7.64
CA ALA A 213 -22.43 5.32 9.07
C ALA A 213 -21.29 4.51 9.68
N VAL A 214 -20.47 5.16 10.50
CA VAL A 214 -19.24 4.63 11.07
C VAL A 214 -19.16 5.03 12.53
N LYS A 215 -18.99 4.05 13.41
CA LYS A 215 -18.70 4.27 14.83
C LYS A 215 -17.54 3.39 15.21
N ALA A 216 -16.42 3.97 15.61
CA ALA A 216 -15.22 3.22 15.96
C ALA A 216 -14.50 3.86 17.14
N GLN A 217 -14.00 3.03 18.04
CA GLN A 217 -13.20 3.46 19.19
C GLN A 217 -12.20 2.38 19.58
N VAL A 218 -11.02 2.78 20.00
CA VAL A 218 -10.06 1.88 20.64
C VAL A 218 -10.45 1.73 22.10
N LYS A 219 -10.47 0.49 22.58
CA LYS A 219 -10.56 0.16 24.01
C LYS A 219 -9.39 -0.71 24.39
N CYS A 220 -8.68 -0.31 25.44
CA CYS A 220 -7.62 -1.11 26.02
C CYS A 220 -8.08 -1.72 27.34
N VAL A 221 -7.70 -2.97 27.57
CA VAL A 221 -7.99 -3.73 28.79
C VAL A 221 -6.69 -4.35 29.32
N ARG A 222 -6.62 -4.58 30.63
CA ARG A 222 -5.47 -5.29 31.23
C ARG A 222 -5.56 -6.79 30.98
#